data_AF-A0A9C8L847-F1
#
_entry.id   AF-A0A9C8L847-F1
#
_cell.length_a   1.000
_cell.length_b   1.000
_cell.length_c   1.000
_cell.angle_alpha   90.00
_cell.angle_beta   90.00
_cell.angle_gamma   90.00
#
_symmetry.space_group_name_H-M   'P 1'
#
loop_
_entity.id
_entity.type
_entity.pdbx_description
1 polymer ?
#
loop_
_entity_poly.entity_id
_entity_poly.type
_entity_poly.pdbx_seq_one_letter_code
_entity_poly.pdbx_strand_id
1 'polypeptide(L)' 'MDSTKERLRRIWLTLQGEEIVELKQLMMDRDVEGTRAFFHQTVFPRVRRAADRRGISADVPFNGDKRS' A
#
# COMPACT_ATOMS: atom_id res chain seq x y z
N MET A 1 -25.85 -3.36 22.68
CA MET A 1 -25.46 -3.65 21.29
C MET A 1 -24.30 -2.74 20.95
N ASP A 2 -23.08 -3.24 21.17
CA ASP A 2 -21.86 -2.44 21.03
C ASP A 2 -21.53 -2.30 19.54
N SER A 3 -21.59 -1.08 19.04
CA SER A 3 -21.35 -0.76 17.64
C SER A 3 -19.91 -1.16 17.32
N THR A 4 -19.75 -2.06 16.37
CA THR A 4 -18.46 -2.60 15.92
C THR A 4 -17.60 -1.47 15.37
N LYS A 5 -16.88 -0.74 16.23
CA LYS A 5 -15.80 0.14 15.81
C LYS A 5 -14.77 -0.77 15.16
N GLU A 6 -14.74 -0.82 13.83
CA GLU A 6 -13.67 -1.44 13.08
C GLU A 6 -12.35 -0.86 13.59
N ARG A 7 -11.65 -1.63 14.43
CA ARG A 7 -10.40 -1.19 15.03
C ARG A 7 -9.40 -1.07 13.89
N LEU A 8 -9.06 0.16 13.52
CA LEU A 8 -8.08 0.45 12.47
C LEU A 8 -6.81 -0.38 12.72
N ARG A 9 -6.57 -1.35 11.84
CA ARG A 9 -5.39 -2.21 11.89
C ARG A 9 -4.26 -1.49 11.17
N ARG A 10 -3.19 -1.16 11.90
CA ARG A 10 -2.03 -0.43 11.37
C ARG A 10 -0.85 -1.36 11.14
N ILE A 11 -0.18 -1.19 10.00
CA ILE A 11 1.05 -1.88 9.65
C ILE A 11 2.12 -0.81 9.42
N TRP A 12 3.24 -0.92 10.12
CA TRP A 12 4.42 -0.09 9.88
C TRP A 12 5.30 -0.79 8.86
N LEU A 13 5.71 -0.05 7.82
CA LEU A 13 6.65 -0.51 6.81
C LEU A 13 7.87 0.39 6.81
N THR A 14 9.04 -0.22 6.81
CA THR A 14 10.30 0.47 6.59
C THR A 14 10.59 0.45 5.09
N LEU A 15 10.76 1.64 4.52
CA LEU A 15 11.29 1.81 3.17
C LEU A 15 12.82 1.96 3.24
N GLN A 16 13.51 1.44 2.24
CA GLN A 16 14.94 1.65 2.05
C GLN A 16 15.21 3.07 1.54
N GLY A 17 16.46 3.53 1.67
CA GLY A 17 16.85 4.89 1.26
C GLY A 17 16.49 5.18 -0.21
N GLU A 18 16.77 4.24 -1.10
CA GLU A 18 16.46 4.35 -2.54
C GLU A 18 14.95 4.48 -2.80
N GLU A 19 14.13 3.69 -2.10
CA GLU A 19 12.68 3.71 -2.23
C GLU A 19 12.07 5.03 -1.73
N ILE A 20 12.68 5.65 -0.72
CA ILE A 20 12.27 6.97 -0.24
C ILE A 20 12.62 8.05 -1.27
N VAL A 21 13.77 7.94 -1.94
CA VAL A 21 14.16 8.88 -3.00
C VAL A 21 13.21 8.74 -4.19
N GLU A 22 12.93 7.53 -4.64
CA GLU A 22 12.00 7.25 -5.74
C GLU A 22 10.60 7.80 -5.43
N LEU A 23 10.03 7.48 -4.26
CA LEU A 23 8.73 8.00 -3.86
C LEU A 23 8.70 9.54 -3.81
N LYS A 24 9.78 10.17 -3.32
CA LYS A 24 9.88 11.64 -3.32
C LYS A 24 9.87 12.20 -4.73
N GLN A 25 10.60 11.61 -5.67
CA GLN A 25 10.61 12.05 -7.07
C GLN A 25 9.22 11.93 -7.68
N LEU A 26 8.57 10.77 -7.54
CA LEU A 26 7.21 10.52 -8.02
C LEU A 26 6.21 11.55 -7.47
N MET A 27 6.32 11.91 -6.18
CA MET A 27 5.49 12.94 -5.57
C MET A 27 5.78 14.35 -6.10
N MET A 28 7.06 14.69 -6.32
CA MET A 28 7.46 15.99 -6.85
C MET A 28 6.98 16.16 -8.30
N ASP A 29 7.10 15.11 -9.09
CA ASP A 29 6.69 15.08 -10.50
C ASP A 29 5.17 14.91 -10.66
N ARG A 30 4.45 14.64 -9.55
CA ARG A 30 3.03 14.31 -9.52
C ARG A 30 2.69 13.15 -10.46
N ASP A 31 3.62 12.21 -10.59
CA ASP A 31 3.47 11.03 -11.45
C ASP A 31 2.56 10.00 -10.77
N VAL A 32 1.29 10.04 -11.16
CA VAL A 32 0.25 9.13 -10.65
C VAL A 32 0.53 7.68 -11.08
N GLU A 33 0.98 7.46 -12.31
CA GLU A 33 1.21 6.10 -12.83
C GLU A 33 2.47 5.50 -12.21
N GLY A 34 3.55 6.26 -12.10
CA GLY A 34 4.75 5.83 -11.38
C GLY A 34 4.50 5.59 -9.89
N THR A 35 3.73 6.47 -9.24
CA THR A 35 3.30 6.24 -7.84
C THR A 35 2.49 4.95 -7.71
N ARG A 36 1.56 4.70 -8.63
CA ARG A 36 0.78 3.47 -8.64
C ARG A 36 1.68 2.25 -8.82
N ALA A 37 2.59 2.26 -9.78
CA ALA A 37 3.55 1.19 -10.01
C ALA A 37 4.40 0.90 -8.76
N PHE A 38 4.94 1.95 -8.12
CA PHE A 38 5.69 1.85 -6.87
C PHE A 38 4.88 1.17 -5.75
N PHE A 39 3.61 1.55 -5.59
CA PHE A 39 2.74 0.93 -4.60
C PHE A 39 2.50 -0.55 -4.89
N HIS A 40 2.32 -0.94 -6.16
CA HIS A 40 2.10 -2.33 -6.54
C HIS A 40 3.33 -3.21 -6.39
N GLN A 41 4.49 -2.71 -6.79
CA GLN A 41 5.71 -3.50 -6.86
C GLN A 41 6.42 -3.56 -5.50
N THR A 42 6.37 -2.47 -4.72
CA THR A 42 7.16 -2.33 -3.49
C THR A 42 6.29 -2.38 -2.24
N VAL A 43 5.26 -1.55 -2.14
CA VAL A 43 4.49 -1.38 -0.90
C VAL A 43 3.56 -2.57 -0.66
N PHE A 44 2.72 -2.91 -1.64
CA PHE A 44 1.66 -3.90 -1.48
C PHE A 44 2.16 -5.30 -1.10
N PRO A 45 3.21 -5.87 -1.73
CA PRO A 45 3.73 -7.19 -1.35
C PRO A 45 4.23 -7.21 0.11
N ARG A 46 4.77 -6.09 0.61
CA ARG A 46 5.23 -5.95 1.99
C ARG A 46 4.08 -5.80 2.97
N VAL A 47 3.06 -5.01 2.63
CA VAL A 47 1.82 -4.92 3.42
C VAL A 47 1.21 -6.30 3.57
N ARG A 48 1.03 -7.04 2.46
CA ARG A 48 0.44 -8.39 2.47
C ARG A 48 1.23 -9.33 3.39
N ARG A 49 2.55 -9.43 3.19
CA ARG A 49 3.42 -10.26 4.05
C ARG A 49 3.38 -9.85 5.54
N ALA A 50 3.23 -8.56 5.84
CA ALA A 50 3.10 -8.10 7.22
C ALA A 50 1.72 -8.37 7.81
N ALA A 51 0.67 -8.31 6.99
CA ALA A 51 -0.70 -8.63 7.35
C ALA A 51 -0.88 -10.13 7.63
N ASP A 52 -0.34 -10.98 6.75
CA ASP A 52 -0.33 -12.44 6.88
C ASP A 52 0.31 -12.85 8.22
N ARG A 53 1.48 -12.28 8.55
CA ARG A 53 2.17 -12.51 9.83
C ARG A 53 1.38 -12.08 11.06
N ARG A 54 0.39 -11.21 10.90
CA ARG A 54 -0.44 -10.68 11.98
C ARG A 54 -1.86 -11.26 11.99
N GLY A 55 -2.17 -12.21 11.11
CA GLY A 55 -3.53 -12.75 10.96
C GLY A 55 -4.54 -11.67 10.52
N ILE A 56 -4.08 -10.70 9.73
CA ILE A 56 -4.90 -9.63 9.19
C ILE A 56 -5.15 -9.94 7.72
N SER A 57 -6.42 -10.02 7.30
CA SER A 57 -6.69 -9.99 5.85
C SER A 57 -6.36 -8.59 5.34
N ALA A 58 -5.40 -8.52 4.41
CA ALA A 58 -5.13 -7.34 3.61
C ALA A 58 -5.67 -7.58 2.19
N ASP A 59 -6.97 -7.87 2.09
CA ASP A 59 -7.70 -7.75 0.83
C ASP A 59 -7.83 -6.25 0.51
N VAL A 60 -6.83 -5.71 -0.20
CA VAL A 60 -6.98 -4.40 -0.81
C VAL A 60 -7.62 -4.65 -2.18
N PRO A 61 -8.92 -4.34 -2.38
CA PRO A 61 -9.52 -4.45 -3.69
C PRO A 61 -8.80 -3.52 -4.64
N PHE A 62 -8.05 -4.10 -5.58
CA PHE A 62 -7.47 -3.37 -6.69
C PHE A 62 -8.48 -3.31 -7.81
N ASN A 63 -9.18 -2.19 -7.95
CA ASN A 63 -10.02 -1.95 -9.11
C ASN A 63 -9.13 -1.53 -10.29
N GLY A 64 -8.39 -2.48 -10.82
CA GLY A 64 -7.57 -2.32 -12.01
C GLY A 64 -8.13 -3.14 -13.16
N ASP A 65 -9.29 -2.76 -13.69
CA ASP A 65 -9.52 -2.72 -15.14
C ASP A 65 -10.90 -2.11 -15.44
N LYS A 66 -10.91 -0.96 -16.12
CA LYS A 66 -11.95 -0.59 -17.10
C LYS A 66 -11.29 0.31 -18.13
N ARG A 67 -10.43 -0.28 -18.97
CA ARG A 67 -10.37 0.18 -20.38
C ARG A 67 -11.49 -0.56 -21.13
N SER A 68 -12.67 0.08 -21.19
CA SER A 68 -13.62 -0.08 -22.29
C SER A 68 -13.28 0.89 -23.39
#